data_AF-A0A365TED3-F1
#
_entry.id   AF-A0A365TED3-F1
#
_cell.length_a   1.000
_cell.length_b   1.000
_cell.length_c   1.000
_cell.angle_alpha   90.00
_cell.angle_beta   90.00
_cell.angle_gamma   90.00
#
_symmetry.space_group_name_H-M   'P 1'
#
loop_
_entity.id
_entity.type
_entity.pdbx_description
1 polymer ?
#
loop_
_entity_poly.entity_id
_entity_poly.type
_entity_poly.pdbx_seq_one_letter_code
_entity_poly.pdbx_strand_id
1 'polypeptide(L)' 'MFDKLGAKGLVGLLALVAGIAVIALESLLIAAGIALVVAGVVLVAWGLVSGLMESFGMGAMMGGGFE' A
#
# COMPACT_ATOMS: atom_id res chain seq x y z
N MET A 1 0.44 12.12 4.50
CA MET A 1 0.23 10.77 5.08
C MET A 1 1.53 10.01 5.28
N PHE A 2 2.64 10.38 4.63
CA PHE A 2 3.96 9.77 4.88
C PHE A 2 4.36 9.80 6.36
N ASP A 3 3.85 10.78 7.10
CA ASP A 3 4.00 10.93 8.54
C ASP A 3 3.35 9.77 9.34
N LYS A 4 2.39 9.04 8.74
CA LYS A 4 1.73 7.87 9.33
C LYS A 4 2.41 6.53 8.98
N LEU A 5 3.37 6.50 8.04
CA LEU A 5 4.08 5.27 7.65
C LEU A 5 5.13 4.84 8.70
N GLY A 6 5.51 5.73 9.60
CA GLY A 6 6.64 5.52 10.51
C GLY A 6 7.98 5.39 9.76
N ALA A 7 9.10 5.39 10.51
CA ALA A 7 10.43 5.33 9.91
C ALA A 7 10.62 4.10 8.99
N LYS A 8 10.08 2.94 9.39
CA LYS A 8 10.19 1.69 8.64
C LYS A 8 9.39 1.71 7.33
N GLY A 9 8.16 2.25 7.35
CA GLY A 9 7.35 2.35 6.14
C GLY A 9 7.94 3.33 5.12
N LEU A 10 8.53 4.43 5.59
CA LEU A 10 9.21 5.38 4.70
C LEU A 10 10.46 4.75 4.05
N VAL A 11 11.30 4.04 4.82
CA VAL A 11 12.46 3.31 4.27
C VAL A 11 12.02 2.26 3.26
N GLY A 12 10.95 1.51 3.55
CA GLY A 12 10.38 0.54 2.61
C GLY A 12 9.90 1.18 1.31
N LEU A 13 9.23 2.33 1.38
CA LEU A 13 8.80 3.08 0.20
C LEU A 13 9.99 3.59 -0.62
N LEU A 14 11.03 4.11 0.02
CA LEU A 14 12.25 4.54 -0.66
C LEU A 14 12.94 3.36 -1.37
N ALA A 15 13.04 2.21 -0.71
CA ALA A 15 13.60 1.00 -1.30
C ALA A 15 12.76 0.51 -2.49
N LEU A 16 11.43 0.60 -2.40
CA LEU A 16 10.52 0.26 -3.49
C LEU A 16 10.77 1.14 -4.73
N VAL A 17 10.75 2.47 -4.53
CA VAL A 17 10.97 3.44 -5.61
C VAL A 17 12.37 3.26 -6.22
N ALA A 18 13.39 3.06 -5.37
CA ALA A 18 14.75 2.79 -5.83
C ALA A 18 14.84 1.50 -6.65
N GLY A 19 14.21 0.41 -6.22
CA GLY A 19 14.19 -0.85 -6.97
C GLY A 19 13.56 -0.70 -8.35
N ILE A 20 12.41 -0.03 -8.43
CA ILE A 20 11.73 0.24 -9.71
C ILE A 20 12.61 1.13 -10.61
N ALA A 21 13.26 2.16 -10.05
CA ALA A 21 14.15 3.03 -10.79
C ALA A 21 15.37 2.27 -11.36
N VAL A 22 15.95 1.35 -10.60
CA VAL A 22 17.06 0.49 -11.07
C VAL A 22 16.60 -0.39 -12.23
N ILE A 23 15.43 -1.02 -12.14
CA ILE A 23 14.88 -1.84 -13.22
C ILE A 23 14.60 -0.99 -14.47
N ALA A 24 14.13 0.24 -14.29
CA ALA A 24 13.84 1.17 -15.38
C ALA A 24 15.08 1.58 -16.19
N LEU A 25 16.29 1.47 -15.61
CA LEU A 25 17.53 1.68 -16.36
C LEU A 25 17.74 0.64 -17.46
N GLU A 26 17.25 -0.58 -17.26
CA GLU A 26 17.38 -1.68 -18.22
C GLU A 26 16.14 -1.80 -19.13
N SER A 27 14.93 -1.74 -18.57
CA SER A 27 13.71 -1.84 -19.34
C SER A 27 12.53 -1.17 -18.66
N LEU A 28 12.01 -0.10 -19.28
CA LEU A 28 10.79 0.58 -18.83
C LEU A 28 9.58 -0.37 -18.81
N LEU A 29 9.51 -1.31 -19.76
CA LEU A 29 8.38 -2.24 -19.85
C LEU A 29 8.38 -3.22 -18.67
N ILE A 30 9.55 -3.73 -18.28
CA ILE A 30 9.68 -4.61 -17.11
C ILE A 30 9.41 -3.83 -15.82
N ALA A 31 9.95 -2.61 -15.70
CA ALA A 31 9.70 -1.74 -14.55
C ALA A 31 8.21 -1.45 -14.37
N ALA A 32 7.49 -1.16 -15.46
CA ALA A 32 6.05 -0.94 -15.45
C ALA A 32 5.29 -2.20 -15.01
N GLY A 33 5.66 -3.37 -15.52
CA GLY A 33 5.06 -4.65 -15.10
C GLY A 33 5.23 -4.91 -13.59
N ILE A 34 6.44 -4.70 -13.07
CA ILE A 34 6.73 -4.88 -11.64
C ILE A 34 5.99 -3.85 -10.79
N ALA A 35 5.96 -2.58 -11.21
CA ALA A 35 5.21 -1.53 -10.51
C ALA A 35 3.71 -1.87 -10.41
N LEU A 36 3.13 -2.44 -11.47
CA LEU A 36 1.74 -2.87 -11.49
C LEU A 36 1.50 -4.04 -10.53
N VAL A 37 2.39 -5.04 -10.51
CA VAL A 37 2.33 -6.16 -9.55
C VAL A 37 2.36 -5.64 -8.11
N VAL A 38 3.30 -4.75 -7.79
CA VAL A 38 3.39 -4.13 -6.45
C VAL A 38 2.10 -3.40 -6.11
N ALA A 39 1.57 -2.57 -7.03
CA ALA A 39 0.32 -1.85 -6.80
C ALA A 39 -0.84 -2.82 -6.51
N GLY A 40 -0.93 -3.93 -7.26
CA GLY A 40 -1.90 -4.99 -7.02
C GLY A 40 -1.77 -5.60 -5.63
N VAL A 41 -0.55 -5.90 -5.18
CA VAL A 41 -0.30 -6.43 -3.82
C VAL A 41 -0.76 -5.44 -2.76
N VAL A 42 -0.48 -4.14 -2.92
CA VAL A 42 -0.93 -3.10 -1.98
C VAL A 42 -2.45 -3.04 -1.92
N LEU A 43 -3.13 -3.10 -3.07
CA LEU A 43 -4.60 -3.10 -3.13
C LEU A 43 -5.19 -4.34 -2.44
N VAL A 44 -4.63 -5.52 -2.69
CA VAL A 44 -5.06 -6.77 -2.05
C VAL A 44 -4.84 -6.70 -0.54
N ALA A 45 -3.65 -6.29 -0.09
CA ALA A 45 -3.35 -6.14 1.34
C ALA A 45 -4.30 -5.14 2.01
N TRP A 46 -4.60 -4.02 1.34
CA TRP A 46 -5.52 -3.02 1.88
C TRP A 46 -6.95 -3.55 1.99
N GLY A 47 -7.43 -4.29 0.99
CA GLY A 47 -8.73 -4.97 1.05
C GLY A 47 -8.80 -5.98 2.19
N LEU A 48 -7.76 -6.79 2.38
CA LEU A 48 -7.67 -7.78 3.47
C LEU A 48 -7.67 -7.10 4.84
N VAL A 49 -6.86 -6.06 5.04
CA VAL A 49 -6.79 -5.32 6.31
C VAL A 49 -8.11 -4.62 6.60
N SER A 50 -8.71 -3.99 5.59
CA SER A 50 -10.00 -3.29 5.76
C SER A 50 -11.11 -4.26 6.14
N GLY A 51 -11.21 -5.40 5.46
CA GLY A 51 -12.18 -6.45 5.80
C GLY A 51 -11.94 -7.07 7.18
N LEU A 52 -10.68 -7.22 7.60
CA LEU A 52 -10.34 -7.69 8.94
C LEU A 52 -10.75 -6.68 10.02
N MET A 53 -10.49 -5.39 9.81
CA MET A 53 -10.87 -4.33 10.74
C MET A 53 -12.40 -4.20 10.87
N GLU A 54 -13.12 -4.37 9.76
CA GLU A 54 -14.58 -4.45 9.75
C GLU A 54 -15.07 -5.67 10.55
N SER A 55 -14.46 -6.84 10.34
CA SER A 55 -14.77 -8.09 11.04
C SER A 55 -14.49 -8.02 12.56
N PHE A 56 -13.54 -7.19 12.99
CA PHE A 56 -13.27 -6.92 14.41
C PHE A 56 -14.17 -5.82 15.00
N GLY A 57 -15.23 -5.40 14.30
CA GLY A 57 -16.19 -4.41 14.79
C GLY A 57 -15.66 -2.97 14.81
N MET A 58 -14.43 -2.74 14.36
CA MET A 58 -13.85 -1.39 14.24
C MET A 58 -14.43 -0.59 13.06
N GLY A 59 -15.13 -1.25 12.13
CA GLY A 59 -15.89 -0.58 11.06
C GLY A 59 -17.19 0.10 11.55
N ALA A 60 -17.82 -0.43 12.61
CA ALA A 60 -19.11 0.08 13.11
C ALA A 60 -18.98 1.28 14.06
N MET A 61 -17.83 1.46 14.73
CA MET A 61 -17.58 2.58 15.66
C MET A 61 -17.37 3.94 14.97
N MET A 62 -17.32 4.00 13.63
CA MET A 62 -17.38 5.25 12.86
C MET A 62 -18.76 5.57 12.25
N GLY A 63 -19.78 4.72 12.48
CA GLY A 63 -21.14 4.87 11.96
C GLY A 63 -22.20 5.26 13.00
N GLY A 64 -21.80 5.61 14.22
CA GLY A 64 -22.72 6.05 15.28
C GLY A 64 -22.84 7.57 15.33
N GLY A 65 -23.60 8.16 14.41
CA GLY A 65 -23.79 9.60 14.35
C GLY A 65 -24.72 10.08 13.24
N PHE A 66 -25.93 9.52 13.18
CA PHE A 66 -27.06 10.14 12.49
C PHE A 66 -28.30 9.93 13.36
N GLU A 67 -28.50 10.86 14.30
CA GLU A 67 -29.83 11.44 14.54
C GLU A 67 -30.01 12.61 13.56
#